data_AF-A0A075M9Q8-F1
#
_entry.id   AF-A0A075M9Q8-F1
#
_cell.length_a   1.000
_cell.length_b   1.000
_cell.length_c   1.000
_cell.angle_alpha   90.00
_cell.angle_beta   90.00
_cell.angle_gamma   90.00
#
_symmetry.space_group_name_H-M   'P 1'
#
loop_
_entity.id
_entity.type
_entity.pdbx_description
1 polymer ?
#
loop_
_entity_poly.entity_id
_entity_poly.type
_entity_poly.pdbx_seq_one_letter_code
_entity_poly.pdbx_strand_id
1 'polypeptide(L)'
;RTFSGGSDGAFRKDTTQWVVRVKHYKTLVPDLGTDKIRNVMDMNTLYGGSAAAMINDPLWVKNVVSYYGINSLNVVYGRGIIGTYNAWCEAFSTSPRTYDLLHDDGLFSAESHRCEMKYVLLEMDRILRPAGYVIMRESPHFVNSVKNLAAGMRRNRHQRDAEDAKNGDEKLLIRQKKDWRSSKAASE
;
A
#
# COMPACT_ATOMS: atom_id res chain seq x y z
N ARG A 1 17.56 19.46 -12.29
CA ARG A 1 16.88 20.67 -11.77
C ARG A 1 16.14 20.27 -10.50
N THR A 2 15.88 21.24 -9.61
CA THR A 2 15.08 21.05 -8.39
C THR A 2 13.70 21.67 -8.63
N PHE A 3 12.67 21.12 -8.00
CA PHE A 3 11.29 21.63 -8.06
C PHE A 3 10.64 21.54 -6.68
N SER A 4 9.53 22.25 -6.46
CA SER A 4 8.80 22.15 -5.20
C SER A 4 8.33 20.71 -4.98
N GLY A 5 8.90 20.05 -3.96
CA GLY A 5 8.65 18.64 -3.66
C GLY A 5 9.76 17.67 -4.10
N GLY A 6 10.88 18.09 -4.71
CA GLY A 6 11.93 17.16 -5.08
C GLY A 6 13.01 17.63 -6.07
N SER A 7 13.71 16.66 -6.66
CA SER A 7 14.64 16.90 -7.76
C SER A 7 14.39 15.95 -8.93
N ASP A 8 14.79 16.34 -10.13
CA ASP A 8 14.64 15.50 -11.33
C ASP A 8 15.32 14.14 -11.15
N GLY A 9 16.47 14.11 -10.45
CA GLY A 9 17.20 12.88 -10.17
C GLY A 9 16.42 11.94 -9.27
N ALA A 10 15.83 12.46 -8.18
CA ALA A 10 14.99 11.68 -7.27
C ALA A 10 13.73 11.16 -7.97
N PHE A 11 13.08 12.00 -8.79
CA PHE A 11 11.90 11.62 -9.57
C PHE A 11 12.18 10.50 -10.58
N ARG A 12 13.29 10.60 -11.32
CA ARG A 12 13.71 9.57 -12.27
C ARG A 12 14.06 8.27 -11.57
N LYS A 13 14.79 8.34 -10.46
CA LYS A 13 15.13 7.17 -9.64
C LYS A 13 13.86 6.46 -9.16
N ASP A 14 12.94 7.19 -8.54
CA ASP A 14 11.64 6.66 -8.10
C ASP A 14 10.89 5.97 -9.25
N THR A 15 10.76 6.63 -10.40
CA THR A 15 10.07 6.06 -11.57
C THR A 15 10.70 4.76 -12.03
N THR A 16 12.04 4.70 -12.17
CA THR A 16 12.73 3.47 -12.60
C THR A 16 12.63 2.35 -11.58
N GLN A 17 12.68 2.68 -10.29
CA GLN A 17 12.59 1.72 -9.20
C GLN A 17 11.20 1.08 -9.13
N TRP A 18 10.14 1.87 -9.31
CA TRP A 18 8.76 1.36 -9.28
C TRP A 18 8.43 0.40 -10.41
N VAL A 19 8.98 0.61 -11.62
CA VAL A 19 8.81 -0.35 -12.73
C VAL A 19 9.31 -1.74 -12.34
N VAL A 20 10.47 -1.81 -11.69
CA VAL A 20 11.05 -3.09 -11.22
C VAL A 20 10.25 -3.68 -10.07
N ARG A 21 9.87 -2.84 -9.08
CA ARG A 21 9.10 -3.29 -7.90
C ARG A 21 7.72 -3.82 -8.27
N VAL A 22 6.96 -3.10 -9.10
CA VAL A 22 5.63 -3.52 -9.56
C VAL A 22 5.72 -4.82 -10.35
N LYS A 23 6.72 -4.96 -11.23
CA LYS A 23 6.95 -6.23 -11.95
C LYS A 23 7.16 -7.38 -10.98
N HIS A 24 7.96 -7.19 -9.92
CA HIS A 24 8.15 -8.21 -8.89
C HIS A 24 6.86 -8.48 -8.10
N TYR A 25 6.10 -7.46 -7.70
CA TYR A 25 4.83 -7.64 -7.00
C TYR A 25 3.82 -8.48 -7.77
N LYS A 26 3.74 -8.32 -9.10
CA LYS A 26 2.88 -9.15 -9.95
C LYS A 26 3.27 -10.64 -9.93
N THR A 27 4.53 -10.97 -9.65
CA THR A 27 4.94 -12.38 -9.49
C THR A 27 4.47 -12.97 -8.15
N LEU A 28 4.31 -12.14 -7.13
CA LEU A 28 3.91 -12.55 -5.79
C LEU A 28 2.39 -12.49 -5.57
N VAL A 29 1.72 -11.57 -6.27
CA VAL A 29 0.26 -11.40 -6.30
C VAL A 29 -0.20 -11.53 -7.75
N PRO A 30 -0.46 -12.76 -8.24
CA PRO A 30 -0.83 -12.99 -9.63
C PRO A 30 -2.12 -12.29 -10.08
N ASP A 31 -2.98 -11.93 -9.13
CA ASP A 31 -4.21 -11.17 -9.40
C ASP A 31 -3.92 -9.68 -9.74
N LEU A 32 -2.74 -9.15 -9.40
CA LEU A 32 -2.33 -7.78 -9.73
C LEU A 32 -2.02 -7.65 -11.22
N GLY A 33 -2.71 -6.73 -11.90
CA GLY A 33 -2.67 -6.58 -13.36
C GLY A 33 -3.76 -7.36 -14.10
N THR A 34 -4.64 -8.05 -13.37
CA THR A 34 -5.87 -8.66 -13.89
C THR A 34 -7.10 -7.84 -13.48
N ASP A 35 -8.29 -8.25 -13.93
CA ASP A 35 -9.58 -7.64 -13.58
C ASP A 35 -10.05 -7.94 -12.14
N LYS A 36 -9.33 -8.78 -11.39
CA LYS A 36 -9.64 -9.12 -10.00
C LYS A 36 -9.25 -8.04 -8.99
N ILE A 37 -8.22 -7.25 -9.28
CA ILE A 37 -7.77 -6.11 -8.47
C ILE A 37 -7.98 -4.85 -9.29
N ARG A 38 -8.99 -4.04 -8.93
CA ARG A 38 -9.37 -2.85 -9.72
C ARG A 38 -9.24 -1.55 -8.95
N ASN A 39 -9.42 -1.59 -7.63
CA ASN A 39 -9.38 -0.41 -6.76
C ASN A 39 -8.14 -0.52 -5.86
N VAL A 40 -7.09 0.21 -6.18
CA VAL A 40 -5.84 0.21 -5.42
C VAL A 40 -5.71 1.52 -4.64
N MET A 41 -5.19 1.46 -3.43
CA MET A 41 -4.75 2.64 -2.69
C MET A 41 -3.25 2.55 -2.46
N ASP A 42 -2.52 3.56 -2.93
CA ASP A 42 -1.12 3.78 -2.56
C ASP A 42 -1.11 4.74 -1.36
N MET A 43 -0.89 4.19 -0.17
CA MET A 43 -1.13 4.88 1.09
C MET A 43 -0.04 5.93 1.42
N ASN A 44 1.13 5.82 0.82
CA ASN A 44 2.24 6.75 1.05
C ASN A 44 3.03 6.97 -0.23
N THR A 45 2.38 7.63 -1.20
CA THR A 45 3.03 7.95 -2.46
C THR A 45 4.02 9.09 -2.27
N LEU A 46 5.22 8.94 -2.82
CA LEU A 46 6.15 10.04 -3.00
C LEU A 46 5.82 10.78 -4.31
N TYR A 47 6.21 10.25 -5.46
CA TYR A 47 5.97 10.90 -6.76
C TYR A 47 4.92 10.20 -7.63
N GLY A 48 4.05 9.36 -7.05
CA GLY A 48 3.08 8.57 -7.83
C GLY A 48 3.72 7.47 -8.68
N GLY A 49 4.97 7.07 -8.39
CA GLY A 49 5.71 6.12 -9.23
C GLY A 49 5.10 4.73 -9.27
N SER A 50 4.55 4.24 -8.14
CA SER A 50 3.83 2.97 -8.07
C SER A 50 2.63 2.95 -9.01
N ALA A 51 1.77 3.98 -8.93
CA ALA A 51 0.62 4.14 -9.82
C ALA A 51 1.02 4.28 -11.29
N ALA A 52 2.06 5.07 -11.58
CA ALA A 52 2.55 5.24 -12.95
C ALA A 52 3.07 3.93 -13.56
N ALA A 53 3.69 3.06 -12.76
CA ALA A 53 4.16 1.75 -13.20
C ALA A 53 3.01 0.75 -13.47
N MET A 54 1.79 1.03 -12.99
CA MET A 54 0.58 0.24 -13.22
C MET A 54 -0.43 0.93 -14.18
N ILE A 55 -0.03 1.98 -14.88
CA ILE A 55 -0.96 2.82 -15.66
C ILE A 55 -1.71 2.06 -16.79
N ASN A 56 -1.12 0.97 -17.29
CA ASN A 56 -1.70 0.15 -18.35
C ASN A 56 -2.47 -1.06 -17.82
N ASP A 57 -2.53 -1.24 -16.50
CA ASP A 57 -3.31 -2.32 -15.88
C ASP A 57 -4.78 -1.91 -15.80
N PRO A 58 -5.73 -2.86 -15.78
CA PRO A 58 -7.18 -2.57 -15.71
C PRO A 58 -7.62 -2.19 -14.28
N LEU A 59 -6.91 -1.25 -13.66
CA LEU A 59 -7.10 -0.77 -12.30
C LEU A 59 -6.91 0.74 -12.21
N TRP A 60 -7.39 1.33 -11.13
CA TRP A 60 -7.06 2.71 -10.77
C TRP A 60 -6.41 2.75 -9.39
N VAL A 61 -5.58 3.77 -9.17
CA VAL A 61 -4.85 3.97 -7.92
C VAL A 61 -5.24 5.28 -7.27
N LYS A 62 -5.78 5.24 -6.04
CA LYS A 62 -5.88 6.42 -5.18
C LYS A 62 -4.51 6.62 -4.53
N ASN A 63 -3.83 7.70 -4.90
CA ASN A 63 -2.55 8.02 -4.30
C ASN A 63 -2.73 8.94 -3.10
N VAL A 64 -2.01 8.67 -2.02
CA VAL A 64 -2.05 9.48 -0.81
C VAL A 64 -0.64 9.97 -0.53
N VAL A 65 -0.48 11.29 -0.51
CA VAL A 65 0.73 11.94 -0.02
C VAL A 65 0.52 12.18 1.47
N SER A 66 1.44 11.75 2.32
CA SER A 66 1.35 12.07 3.76
C SER A 66 1.33 13.59 3.94
N TYR A 67 0.43 14.07 4.81
CA TYR A 67 0.36 15.49 5.18
C TYR A 67 1.67 16.00 5.79
N TYR A 68 2.44 15.12 6.46
CA TYR A 68 3.71 15.46 7.11
C TYR A 68 4.94 15.11 6.25
N GLY A 69 4.71 14.51 5.07
CA GLY A 69 5.77 14.15 4.14
C GLY A 69 6.22 15.31 3.26
N ILE A 70 7.04 14.97 2.27
CA ILE A 70 7.41 15.90 1.21
C ILE A 70 6.14 16.28 0.44
N ASN A 71 5.92 17.57 0.25
CA ASN A 71 4.82 18.05 -0.56
C ASN A 71 5.09 17.79 -2.05
N SER A 72 4.62 16.64 -2.53
CA SER A 72 4.82 16.14 -3.90
C SER A 72 3.53 15.97 -4.69
N LEU A 73 2.38 16.41 -4.15
CA LEU A 73 1.08 16.21 -4.78
C LEU A 73 0.96 16.91 -6.15
N ASN A 74 1.62 18.06 -6.30
CA ASN A 74 1.79 18.75 -7.59
C ASN A 74 2.49 17.85 -8.63
N VAL A 75 3.49 17.06 -8.24
CA VAL A 75 4.18 16.11 -9.12
C VAL A 75 3.24 14.98 -9.51
N VAL A 76 2.48 14.44 -8.54
CA VAL A 76 1.47 13.40 -8.80
C VAL A 76 0.45 13.88 -9.84
N TYR A 77 -0.08 15.10 -9.69
CA TYR A 77 -0.97 15.71 -10.67
C TYR A 77 -0.29 15.99 -12.01
N GLY A 78 0.97 16.40 -12.00
CA GLY A 78 1.76 16.61 -13.22
C GLY A 78 1.93 15.33 -14.07
N ARG A 79 1.78 14.15 -13.47
CA ARG A 79 1.75 12.85 -14.18
C ARG A 79 0.36 12.47 -14.70
N GLY A 80 -0.67 13.26 -14.43
CA GLY A 80 -2.06 12.95 -14.77
C GLY A 80 -2.72 11.92 -13.86
N ILE A 81 -2.19 11.69 -12.66
CA ILE A 81 -2.68 10.68 -11.72
C ILE A 81 -3.41 11.34 -10.55
N ILE A 82 -4.46 10.69 -10.04
CA ILE A 82 -5.26 11.19 -8.93
C ILE A 82 -4.54 10.98 -7.59
N GLY A 83 -4.44 12.06 -6.81
CA GLY A 83 -3.84 12.08 -5.48
C GLY A 83 -4.71 12.80 -4.44
N THR A 84 -4.32 12.73 -3.17
CA THR A 84 -4.83 13.57 -2.07
C THR A 84 -3.78 13.62 -0.95
N TYR A 85 -3.92 14.56 -0.01
CA TYR A 85 -3.27 14.43 1.28
C TYR A 85 -4.12 13.62 2.25
N ASN A 86 -3.46 12.95 3.19
CA ASN A 86 -4.10 12.43 4.40
C ASN A 86 -3.11 12.44 5.56
N ALA A 87 -3.61 12.67 6.78
CA ALA A 87 -2.90 12.36 8.01
C ALA A 87 -3.38 10.99 8.50
N TRP A 88 -2.51 9.97 8.49
CA TRP A 88 -2.93 8.59 8.77
C TRP A 88 -3.27 8.31 10.24
N CYS A 89 -3.05 9.28 11.12
CA CYS A 89 -3.60 9.28 12.47
C CYS A 89 -5.11 9.59 12.51
N GLU A 90 -5.68 10.00 11.37
CA GLU A 90 -7.10 10.24 11.16
C GLU A 90 -7.67 9.21 10.16
N ALA A 91 -8.97 8.97 10.27
CA ALA A 91 -9.66 8.09 9.34
C ALA A 91 -9.72 8.71 7.95
N PHE A 92 -9.45 7.91 6.92
CA PHE A 92 -9.52 8.37 5.54
C PHE A 92 -11.00 8.54 5.13
N SER A 93 -11.33 9.67 4.48
CA SER A 93 -12.68 9.97 4.03
C SER A 93 -13.09 9.09 2.84
N THR A 94 -13.43 7.83 3.12
CA THR A 94 -13.88 6.81 2.17
C THR A 94 -14.81 5.82 2.85
N SER A 95 -15.67 5.19 2.06
CA SER A 95 -16.54 4.13 2.54
C SER A 95 -15.73 2.90 3.00
N PRO A 96 -16.18 2.16 4.03
CA PRO A 96 -15.57 0.88 4.36
C PRO A 96 -15.55 -0.08 3.16
N ARG A 97 -14.52 -0.94 3.06
CA ARG A 97 -14.40 -1.97 2.02
C ARG A 97 -14.46 -1.42 0.59
N THR A 98 -13.71 -0.35 0.34
CA THR A 98 -13.59 0.30 -0.97
C THR A 98 -12.50 -0.34 -1.84
N TYR A 99 -11.34 -0.66 -1.24
CA TYR A 99 -10.15 -1.05 -2.00
C TYR A 99 -9.96 -2.56 -2.05
N ASP A 100 -9.52 -3.06 -3.20
CA ASP A 100 -9.14 -4.45 -3.43
C ASP A 100 -7.67 -4.69 -3.02
N LEU A 101 -6.82 -3.65 -3.09
CA LEU A 101 -5.43 -3.70 -2.65
C LEU A 101 -5.01 -2.40 -1.94
N LEU A 102 -4.33 -2.55 -0.81
CA LEU A 102 -3.59 -1.47 -0.13
C LEU A 102 -2.09 -1.67 -0.35
N HIS A 103 -1.43 -0.63 -0.80
CA HIS A 103 0.01 -0.57 -0.96
C HIS A 103 0.59 0.42 0.05
N ASP A 104 1.61 -0.03 0.77
CA ASP A 104 2.35 0.74 1.75
C ASP A 104 3.85 0.63 1.44
N ASP A 105 4.51 1.78 1.29
CA ASP A 105 5.96 1.91 1.18
C ASP A 105 6.45 2.94 2.20
N GLY A 106 6.97 2.45 3.33
CA GLY A 106 7.54 3.30 4.38
C GLY A 106 6.53 4.18 5.15
N LEU A 107 5.22 3.90 5.11
CA LEU A 107 4.23 4.69 5.83
C LEU A 107 4.43 4.66 7.35
N PHE A 108 4.60 3.49 7.96
CA PHE A 108 4.84 3.35 9.40
C PHE A 108 6.18 3.94 9.80
N SER A 109 7.20 3.77 8.96
CA SER A 109 8.48 4.45 9.18
C SER A 109 8.31 5.97 9.21
N ALA A 110 7.47 6.53 8.34
CA ALA A 110 7.19 7.97 8.30
C ALA A 110 6.29 8.45 9.47
N GLU A 111 5.24 7.70 9.83
CA GLU A 111 4.17 8.15 10.73
C GLU A 111 4.31 7.67 12.19
N SER A 112 5.23 6.75 12.49
CA SER A 112 5.34 6.08 13.81
C SER A 112 5.51 7.02 15.01
N HIS A 113 6.09 8.19 14.79
CA HIS A 113 6.29 9.20 15.83
C HIS A 113 5.05 10.07 16.10
N ARG A 114 4.02 9.98 15.25
CA ARG A 114 2.80 10.80 15.30
C ARG A 114 1.67 10.10 16.04
N CYS A 115 1.47 8.82 15.76
CA CYS A 115 0.43 8.02 16.39
C CYS A 115 0.78 6.53 16.42
N GLU A 116 0.07 5.80 17.26
CA GLU A 116 0.23 4.36 17.34
C GLU A 116 -0.21 3.68 16.05
N MET A 117 0.66 2.82 15.51
CA MET A 117 0.43 2.00 14.32
C MET A 117 -0.91 1.25 14.33
N LYS A 118 -1.43 0.88 15.51
CA LYS A 118 -2.73 0.20 15.62
C LYS A 118 -3.87 1.00 14.98
N TYR A 119 -3.84 2.34 15.02
CA TYR A 119 -4.89 3.17 14.44
C TYR A 119 -4.87 3.10 12.91
N VAL A 120 -3.68 3.19 12.30
CA VAL A 120 -3.51 3.01 10.86
C VAL A 120 -3.92 1.59 10.43
N LEU A 121 -3.54 0.56 11.19
CA LEU A 121 -3.92 -0.83 10.89
C LEU A 121 -5.44 -1.07 10.98
N LEU A 122 -6.13 -0.40 11.91
CA LEU A 122 -7.59 -0.43 11.98
C LEU A 122 -8.22 0.24 10.76
N GLU A 123 -7.66 1.36 10.32
CA GLU A 123 -8.12 2.06 9.13
C GLU A 123 -7.90 1.25 7.85
N MET A 124 -6.70 0.67 7.68
CA MET A 124 -6.40 -0.28 6.60
C MET A 124 -7.44 -1.40 6.54
N ASP A 125 -7.83 -1.94 7.69
CA ASP A 125 -8.87 -2.95 7.68
C ASP A 125 -10.24 -2.42 7.28
N ARG A 126 -10.63 -1.27 7.82
CA ARG A 126 -11.93 -0.69 7.56
C ARG A 126 -12.12 -0.50 6.06
N ILE A 127 -11.11 0.00 5.36
CA ILE A 127 -11.19 0.36 3.93
C ILE A 127 -10.90 -0.81 2.98
N LEU A 128 -10.21 -1.87 3.43
CA LEU A 128 -9.89 -3.04 2.62
C LEU A 128 -11.08 -4.01 2.50
N ARG A 129 -11.36 -4.44 1.27
CA ARG A 129 -12.38 -5.44 0.97
C ARG A 129 -12.06 -6.83 1.54
N PRO A 130 -13.08 -7.66 1.82
CA PRO A 130 -12.86 -9.09 2.03
C PRO A 130 -12.06 -9.69 0.87
N ALA A 131 -11.16 -10.63 1.15
CA ALA A 131 -10.23 -11.20 0.16
C ALA A 131 -9.25 -10.22 -0.50
N GLY A 132 -9.26 -8.94 -0.11
CA GLY A 132 -8.33 -7.93 -0.61
C GLY A 132 -6.91 -8.14 -0.10
N TYR A 133 -5.95 -7.52 -0.78
CA TYR A 133 -4.52 -7.66 -0.54
C TYR A 133 -3.93 -6.44 0.18
N VAL A 134 -2.93 -6.68 1.02
CA VAL A 134 -2.03 -5.66 1.54
C VAL A 134 -0.63 -6.03 1.05
N ILE A 135 0.03 -5.10 0.37
CA ILE A 135 1.46 -5.16 0.04
C ILE A 135 2.14 -4.07 0.86
N MET A 136 3.04 -4.46 1.74
CA MET A 136 3.73 -3.55 2.66
C MET A 136 5.22 -3.72 2.54
N ARG A 137 5.93 -2.66 2.17
CA ARG A 137 7.39 -2.58 2.18
C ARG A 137 7.82 -1.61 3.27
N GLU A 138 8.47 -2.15 4.29
CA GLU A 138 8.73 -1.41 5.53
C GLU A 138 10.03 -1.85 6.19
N SER A 139 10.49 -1.10 7.20
CA SER A 139 11.60 -1.57 8.02
C SER A 139 11.26 -2.92 8.71
N PRO A 140 12.24 -3.80 8.95
CA PRO A 140 12.00 -5.09 9.60
C PRO A 140 11.26 -4.96 10.95
N HIS A 141 11.50 -3.88 11.69
CA HIS A 141 10.85 -3.57 12.96
C HIS A 141 9.33 -3.41 12.79
N PHE A 142 8.88 -2.59 11.82
CA PHE A 142 7.46 -2.38 11.59
C PHE A 142 6.78 -3.61 11.02
N VAL A 143 7.42 -4.32 10.08
CA VAL A 143 6.87 -5.57 9.54
C VAL A 143 6.58 -6.57 10.66
N ASN A 144 7.52 -6.78 11.60
CA ASN A 144 7.32 -7.69 12.72
C ASN A 144 6.21 -7.22 13.66
N SER A 145 6.17 -5.93 13.97
CA SER A 145 5.13 -5.35 14.82
C SER A 145 3.73 -5.46 14.18
N VAL A 146 3.61 -5.26 12.86
CA VAL A 146 2.38 -5.50 12.11
C VAL A 146 1.97 -6.97 12.17
N LYS A 147 2.90 -7.91 12.03
CA LYS A 147 2.59 -9.35 12.16
C LYS A 147 2.00 -9.67 13.54
N ASN A 148 2.57 -9.11 14.61
CA ASN A 148 2.11 -9.32 15.98
C ASN A 148 0.72 -8.70 16.23
N LEU A 149 0.51 -7.45 15.83
CA LEU A 149 -0.80 -6.80 15.97
C LEU A 149 -1.87 -7.47 15.11
N ALA A 150 -1.50 -7.91 13.91
CA ALA A 150 -2.40 -8.63 13.01
C ALA A 150 -2.80 -10.02 13.50
N ALA A 151 -2.03 -10.64 14.41
CA ALA A 151 -2.42 -11.89 15.03
C ALA A 151 -3.63 -11.72 15.99
N GLY A 152 -3.71 -10.59 16.68
CA GLY A 152 -4.86 -10.25 17.53
C GLY A 152 -6.12 -9.86 16.73
N MET A 153 -5.95 -9.44 15.48
CA MET A 153 -7.05 -9.16 14.57
C MET A 153 -7.45 -10.50 13.91
N ARG A 154 -8.73 -10.92 13.95
CA ARG A 154 -9.23 -12.22 13.41
C ARG A 154 -9.15 -12.34 11.87
N ARG A 155 -7.99 -12.09 11.30
CA ARG A 155 -7.68 -12.02 9.87
C ARG A 155 -6.50 -12.98 9.73
N ASN A 156 -6.60 -14.08 9.01
CA ASN A 156 -5.98 -14.22 7.69
C ASN A 156 -6.19 -15.66 7.21
N ARG A 157 -6.40 -15.87 5.90
CA ARG A 157 -6.36 -17.21 5.27
C ARG A 157 -4.99 -17.54 4.67
N HIS A 158 -4.27 -16.53 4.19
CA HIS A 158 -2.96 -16.70 3.58
C HIS A 158 -2.04 -15.55 3.99
N GLN A 159 -1.05 -15.87 4.82
CA GLN A 159 0.13 -15.05 5.03
C GLN A 159 1.21 -15.61 4.11
N ARG A 160 1.62 -14.86 3.08
CA ARG A 160 2.85 -15.17 2.36
C ARG A 160 3.87 -14.12 2.78
N ASP A 161 4.79 -14.55 3.63
CA ASP A 161 5.97 -13.76 3.93
C ASP A 161 6.89 -13.87 2.71
N ALA A 162 6.75 -12.95 1.76
CA ALA A 162 7.70 -12.81 0.67
C ALA A 162 8.83 -11.92 1.18
N GLU A 163 9.81 -12.51 1.86
CA GLU A 163 11.02 -11.79 2.26
C GLU A 163 11.87 -11.52 1.01
N ASP A 164 11.77 -10.32 0.44
CA ASP A 164 12.77 -9.85 -0.52
C ASP A 164 13.44 -8.59 0.04
N ALA A 165 14.53 -8.82 0.74
CA ALA A 165 15.43 -7.80 1.26
C ALA A 165 16.83 -8.06 0.71
N LYS A 166 17.11 -7.62 -0.53
CA LYS A 166 18.48 -7.68 -1.08
C LYS A 166 19.50 -6.92 -0.22
N ASN A 167 19.06 -5.95 0.59
CA ASN A 167 19.94 -5.09 1.41
C ASN A 167 19.63 -5.09 2.92
N GLY A 168 18.72 -5.93 3.43
CA GLY A 168 18.44 -6.03 4.88
C GLY A 168 17.69 -4.85 5.53
N ASP A 169 17.70 -3.66 4.93
CA ASP A 169 17.10 -2.43 5.49
C ASP A 169 15.56 -2.37 5.38
N GLU A 170 14.98 -3.07 4.41
CA GLU A 170 13.53 -3.12 4.16
C GLU A 170 13.07 -4.58 4.02
N LYS A 171 11.88 -4.88 4.51
CA LYS A 171 11.19 -6.16 4.32
C LYS A 171 9.87 -5.94 3.59
N LEU A 172 9.52 -6.93 2.76
CA LEU A 172 8.24 -6.99 2.07
C LEU A 172 7.30 -7.96 2.80
N LEU A 173 6.07 -7.55 3.04
CA LEU A 173 4.99 -8.34 3.63
C LEU A 173 3.79 -8.31 2.69
N ILE A 174 3.27 -9.48 2.36
CA ILE A 174 2.04 -9.61 1.57
C ILE A 174 1.03 -10.40 2.38
N ARG A 175 -0.15 -9.81 2.61
CA ARG A 175 -1.25 -10.47 3.30
C ARG A 175 -2.54 -10.36 2.52
N GLN A 176 -3.35 -11.41 2.58
CA GLN A 176 -4.70 -11.40 2.07
C GLN A 176 -5.71 -11.44 3.21
N LYS A 177 -6.63 -10.47 3.23
CA LYS A 177 -7.68 -10.37 4.23
C LYS A 177 -8.66 -11.53 4.10
N LYS A 178 -9.03 -12.15 5.22
CA LYS A 178 -10.03 -13.24 5.23
C LYS A 178 -11.41 -12.72 4.83
N ASP A 179 -12.14 -13.49 4.04
CA ASP A 179 -13.57 -13.25 3.84
C ASP A 179 -14.35 -13.64 5.10
N TRP A 180 -15.16 -12.69 5.59
CA TRP A 180 -15.94 -12.82 6.81
C TRP A 180 -17.29 -13.47 6.57
N ARG A 181 -17.74 -13.55 5.30
CA ARG A 181 -18.93 -14.34 4.96
C ARG A 181 -18.63 -15.76 5.42
N SER A 182 -19.42 -16.25 6.37
CA SER A 182 -19.30 -17.58 6.90
C SER A 182 -19.13 -18.55 5.74
N SER A 183 -18.15 -19.43 5.84
CA SER A 183 -18.25 -20.71 5.16
C SER A 183 -19.61 -21.26 5.58
N LYS A 184 -20.64 -21.11 4.72
CA LYS A 184 -21.75 -22.04 4.75
C LYS A 184 -21.06 -23.39 4.74
N ALA A 185 -21.25 -24.14 5.82
CA ALA A 185 -20.87 -25.53 5.83
C ALA A 185 -21.37 -26.10 4.49
N ALA A 186 -20.47 -26.70 3.72
CA ALA A 186 -20.89 -27.58 2.66
C ALA A 186 -21.58 -28.75 3.37
N SER A 187 -22.86 -28.56 3.65
CA SER A 187 -23.82 -29.59 3.96
C SER A 187 -24.61 -29.78 2.67
N GLU A 188 -24.12 -30.70 1.86
CA GLU A 188 -24.87 -31.69 1.07
C GLU A 188 -23.88 -32.72 0.52
#